data_AF-A0A1M3CL15-F1
#
_entry.id   AF-A0A1M3CL15-F1
#
_cell.length_a   1.000
_cell.length_b   1.000
_cell.length_c   1.000
_cell.angle_alpha   90.00
_cell.angle_beta   90.00
_cell.angle_gamma   90.00
#
_symmetry.space_group_name_H-M   'P 1'
#
loop_
_entity.id
_entity.type
_entity.pdbx_description
1 polymer ?
#
loop_
_entity_poly.entity_id
_entity_poly.type
_entity_poly.pdbx_seq_one_letter_code
_entity_poly.pdbx_strand_id
1 'polypeptide(L)'
;MAALHAALNAVAREYEPMPDDAMDHINEAIDIVSHAIIEAPATTEAEVAHKFRHAAALIGDEGGMFVHEPAAVAAALLALNKLRHRQHIENYGWP
;
A
#
# COMPACT_ATOMS: atom_id res chain seq x y z
N MET A 1 3.60 3.33 -8.18
CA MET A 1 3.13 2.07 -7.57
C MET A 1 1.69 2.15 -7.06
N ALA A 2 1.29 3.05 -6.14
CA ALA A 2 -0.12 3.07 -5.69
C ALA A 2 -1.12 3.40 -6.82
N ALA A 3 -0.77 4.33 -7.72
CA ALA A 3 -1.59 4.59 -8.91
C ALA A 3 -1.70 3.37 -9.85
N LEU A 4 -0.65 2.53 -9.92
CA LEU A 4 -0.67 1.30 -10.70
C LEU A 4 -1.58 0.25 -10.04
N HIS A 5 -1.47 0.06 -8.73
CA HIS A 5 -2.37 -0.82 -7.97
C HIS A 5 -3.84 -0.42 -8.17
N ALA A 6 -4.15 0.87 -8.05
CA ALA A 6 -5.49 1.38 -8.27
C ALA A 6 -5.98 1.16 -9.72
N ALA A 7 -5.10 1.33 -10.72
CA ALA A 7 -5.44 1.08 -12.11
C ALA A 7 -5.72 -0.41 -12.38
N LEU A 8 -4.93 -1.32 -11.82
CA LEU A 8 -5.17 -2.75 -11.95
C LEU A 8 -6.50 -3.17 -11.32
N ASN A 9 -6.80 -2.68 -10.11
CA ASN A 9 -8.10 -2.91 -9.46
C ASN A 9 -9.27 -2.36 -10.29
N ALA A 10 -9.12 -1.18 -10.90
CA ALA A 10 -10.15 -0.61 -11.75
C ALA A 10 -10.40 -1.47 -13.00
N VAL A 11 -9.33 -1.93 -13.65
CA VAL A 11 -9.41 -2.82 -14.82
C VAL A 11 -10.05 -4.15 -14.45
N ALA A 12 -9.67 -4.76 -13.33
CA ALA A 12 -10.26 -6.02 -12.87
C ALA A 12 -11.79 -5.93 -12.76
N ARG A 13 -12.28 -4.82 -12.17
CA ARG A 13 -13.71 -4.58 -11.97
C ARG A 13 -14.46 -4.20 -13.24
N GLU A 14 -13.85 -3.41 -14.11
CA GLU A 14 -14.49 -2.93 -15.34
C GLU A 14 -14.83 -4.08 -16.30
N TYR A 15 -13.99 -5.11 -16.34
CA TYR A 15 -14.13 -6.22 -17.29
C TYR A 15 -14.76 -7.47 -16.67
N GLU A 16 -15.30 -7.41 -15.45
CA GLU A 16 -16.02 -8.53 -14.86
C GLU A 16 -17.42 -8.71 -15.50
N PRO A 17 -17.84 -9.95 -15.86
CA PRO A 17 -17.09 -11.20 -15.75
C PRO A 17 -16.09 -11.40 -16.90
N MET A 18 -14.89 -11.89 -16.56
CA MET A 18 -13.83 -12.26 -17.51
C MET A 18 -13.38 -13.70 -17.30
N PRO A 19 -12.63 -14.31 -18.24
CA PRO A 19 -12.08 -15.65 -18.03
C PRO A 19 -11.23 -15.72 -16.76
N ASP A 20 -11.42 -16.77 -15.95
CA ASP A 20 -10.75 -16.93 -14.64
C ASP A 20 -9.22 -16.77 -14.74
N ASP A 21 -8.59 -17.36 -15.76
CA ASP A 21 -7.13 -17.27 -15.99
C ASP A 21 -6.64 -15.82 -16.18
N ALA A 22 -7.46 -14.98 -16.82
CA ALA A 22 -7.15 -13.56 -16.97
C ALA A 22 -7.33 -12.80 -15.66
N MET A 23 -8.36 -13.12 -14.89
CA MET A 23 -8.61 -12.52 -13.57
C MET A 23 -7.50 -12.90 -12.58
N ASP A 24 -7.04 -14.15 -12.60
CA ASP A 24 -5.96 -14.65 -11.75
C ASP A 24 -4.65 -13.90 -12.01
N HIS A 25 -4.27 -13.67 -13.27
CA HIS A 25 -3.09 -12.89 -13.60
C HIS A 25 -3.18 -11.41 -13.20
N ILE A 26 -4.37 -10.81 -13.26
CA ILE A 26 -4.57 -9.44 -12.78
C ILE A 26 -4.45 -9.38 -11.27
N ASN A 27 -5.06 -10.33 -10.54
CA ASN A 27 -4.94 -10.45 -9.09
C ASN A 27 -3.49 -10.67 -8.66
N GLU A 28 -2.74 -11.53 -9.34
CA GLU A 28 -1.31 -11.73 -9.08
C GLU A 28 -0.51 -10.43 -9.26
N ALA A 29 -0.79 -9.66 -10.32
CA ALA A 29 -0.15 -8.37 -10.54
C ALA A 29 -0.51 -7.35 -9.44
N ILE A 30 -1.77 -7.32 -8.99
CA ILE A 30 -2.23 -6.47 -7.88
C ILE A 30 -1.45 -6.81 -6.61
N ASP A 31 -1.32 -8.10 -6.28
CA ASP A 31 -0.60 -8.58 -5.10
C ASP A 31 0.89 -8.21 -5.15
N ILE A 32 1.57 -8.44 -6.29
CA ILE A 32 2.97 -8.06 -6.48
C ILE A 32 3.18 -6.56 -6.24
N VAL A 33 2.31 -5.72 -6.82
CA VAL A 33 2.41 -4.26 -6.67
C VAL A 33 2.11 -3.84 -5.23
N SER A 34 1.11 -4.45 -4.58
CA SER A 34 0.77 -4.18 -3.19
C SER A 34 1.93 -4.51 -2.26
N HIS A 35 2.51 -5.70 -2.41
CA HIS A 35 3.68 -6.13 -1.65
C HIS A 35 4.87 -5.18 -1.84
N ALA A 36 5.14 -4.76 -3.09
CA ALA A 36 6.21 -3.80 -3.36
C ALA A 36 6.00 -2.44 -2.68
N ILE A 37 4.76 -1.96 -2.58
CA ILE A 37 4.45 -0.71 -1.84
C ILE A 37 4.67 -0.88 -0.34
N ILE A 38 4.31 -2.05 0.20
CA ILE A 38 4.46 -2.38 1.62
C ILE A 38 5.93 -2.43 2.01
N GLU A 39 6.77 -3.11 1.21
CA GLU A 39 8.20 -3.29 1.47
C GLU A 39 9.06 -2.07 1.13
N ALA A 40 8.58 -1.14 0.29
CA ALA A 40 9.36 0.03 -0.10
C ALA A 40 9.83 0.84 1.13
N PRO A 41 11.10 1.23 1.24
CA PRO A 41 11.55 2.11 2.33
C PRO A 41 10.85 3.47 2.24
N ALA A 42 10.65 4.10 3.40
CA ALA A 42 10.08 5.45 3.48
C ALA A 42 10.92 6.30 4.43
N THR A 43 11.55 7.33 3.89
CA THR A 43 12.46 8.24 4.59
C THR A 43 11.95 9.68 4.57
N THR A 44 10.98 10.00 3.71
CA THR A 44 10.34 11.31 3.58
C THR A 44 8.86 11.25 3.99
N GLU A 45 8.29 12.40 4.32
CA GLU A 45 6.85 12.49 4.63
C GLU A 45 5.97 12.10 3.45
N ALA A 46 6.40 12.41 2.22
CA ALA A 46 5.68 12.05 1.01
C ALA A 46 5.60 10.53 0.81
N GLU A 47 6.69 9.81 1.08
CA GLU A 47 6.73 8.34 1.01
C GLU A 47 5.89 7.70 2.11
N VAL A 48 5.92 8.24 3.33
CA VAL A 48 5.04 7.79 4.42
C VAL A 48 3.57 8.01 4.06
N ALA A 49 3.21 9.20 3.56
CA ALA A 49 1.86 9.49 3.11
C ALA A 49 1.41 8.56 1.97
N HIS A 50 2.33 8.15 1.10
CA HIS A 50 2.06 7.19 0.05
C HIS A 50 1.66 5.81 0.59
N LYS A 51 2.33 5.33 1.65
CA LYS A 51 1.95 4.09 2.33
C LYS A 51 0.56 4.18 2.97
N PHE A 52 0.25 5.31 3.62
CA PHE A 52 -1.10 5.52 4.19
C PHE A 52 -2.18 5.55 3.12
N ARG A 53 -1.94 6.20 1.97
CA ARG A 53 -2.89 6.17 0.86
C ARG A 53 -3.13 4.75 0.33
N HIS A 54 -2.09 3.93 0.26
CA HIS A 54 -2.21 2.52 -0.12
C HIS A 54 -3.05 1.73 0.89
N ALA A 55 -2.73 1.84 2.19
CA ALA A 55 -3.51 1.19 3.24
C ALA A 55 -4.98 1.64 3.23
N ALA A 56 -5.25 2.94 3.06
CA ALA A 56 -6.61 3.46 2.96
C ALA A 56 -7.37 2.92 1.74
N ALA A 57 -6.69 2.73 0.61
CA ALA A 57 -7.29 2.15 -0.58
C ALA A 57 -7.69 0.68 -0.36
N LEU A 58 -6.89 -0.10 0.38
CA LEU A 58 -7.24 -1.49 0.72
C LEU A 58 -8.41 -1.56 1.69
N ILE A 59 -8.45 -0.70 2.72
CA ILE A 59 -9.54 -0.63 3.70
C ILE A 59 -10.87 -0.24 3.05
N GLY A 60 -10.82 0.67 2.07
CA GLY A 60 -12.00 1.18 1.37
C GLY A 60 -12.51 0.29 0.25
N ASP A 61 -11.94 -0.90 0.04
CA ASP A 61 -12.32 -1.76 -1.06
C ASP A 61 -13.65 -2.48 -0.82
N GLU A 62 -14.54 -2.43 -1.80
CA GLU A 62 -15.88 -3.03 -1.72
C GLU A 62 -15.87 -4.56 -1.86
N GLY A 63 -14.76 -5.14 -2.34
CA GLY A 63 -14.57 -6.59 -2.47
C GLY A 63 -14.31 -7.31 -1.14
N GLY A 64 -14.18 -6.57 -0.04
CA GLY A 64 -13.91 -7.09 1.30
C GLY A 64 -12.45 -6.94 1.72
N MET A 65 -12.03 -7.72 2.70
CA MET A 65 -10.69 -7.59 3.29
C MET A 65 -9.62 -8.13 2.36
N PHE A 66 -8.72 -7.26 1.91
CA PHE A 66 -7.52 -7.67 1.19
C PHE A 66 -6.53 -8.36 2.14
N VAL A 67 -5.90 -9.44 1.67
CA VAL A 67 -4.85 -10.18 2.41
C VAL A 67 -3.71 -9.26 2.86
N HIS A 68 -3.40 -8.25 2.06
CA HIS A 68 -2.33 -7.29 2.33
C HIS A 68 -2.73 -6.11 3.23
N GLU A 69 -4.02 -5.93 3.55
CA GLU A 69 -4.51 -4.79 4.33
C GLU A 69 -3.81 -4.65 5.70
N PRO A 70 -3.73 -5.70 6.55
CA PRO A 70 -3.08 -5.57 7.85
C PRO A 70 -1.59 -5.22 7.75
N ALA A 71 -0.91 -5.81 6.76
CA ALA A 71 0.51 -5.56 6.50
C ALA A 71 0.75 -4.11 6.02
N ALA A 72 -0.13 -3.58 5.15
CA ALA A 72 -0.04 -2.20 4.68
C ALA A 72 -0.22 -1.18 5.81
N VAL A 73 -1.20 -1.41 6.70
CA VAL A 73 -1.42 -0.54 7.86
C VAL A 73 -0.21 -0.57 8.80
N ALA A 74 0.30 -1.76 9.13
CA ALA A 74 1.47 -1.91 10.00
C ALA A 74 2.72 -1.24 9.41
N ALA A 75 2.98 -1.41 8.11
CA ALA A 75 4.10 -0.80 7.43
C ALA A 75 4.02 0.75 7.41
N ALA A 76 2.82 1.31 7.19
CA ALA A 76 2.61 2.75 7.21
C ALA A 76 2.86 3.35 8.60
N LEU A 77 2.34 2.71 9.65
CA LEU A 77 2.55 3.14 11.04
C LEU A 77 4.03 3.06 11.45
N LEU A 78 4.71 1.95 11.10
CA LEU A 78 6.12 1.77 11.39
C LEU A 78 6.98 2.83 10.69
N ALA A 79 6.68 3.13 9.43
CA ALA A 79 7.39 4.14 8.66
C ALA A 79 7.23 5.54 9.27
N LEU A 80 6.01 5.90 9.67
CA LEU A 80 5.75 7.18 10.35
C LEU A 80 6.51 7.27 11.68
N ASN A 81 6.47 6.21 12.50
CA ASN A 81 7.17 6.19 13.77
C ASN A 81 8.68 6.39 13.59
N LYS A 82 9.29 5.63 12.67
CA LYS A 82 10.72 5.77 12.33
C LYS A 82 11.06 7.19 11.87
N LEU A 83 10.22 7.78 11.02
CA LEU A 83 10.44 9.14 10.53
C LEU A 83 10.36 10.17 11.66
N ARG A 84 9.34 10.11 12.52
CA ARG A 84 9.16 11.04 13.64
C ARG A 84 10.26 10.89 14.68
N HIS A 85 10.69 9.67 14.96
CA HIS A 85 11.82 9.41 15.86
C HIS A 85 13.13 10.01 15.31
N ARG A 86 13.40 9.82 14.01
CA ARG A 86 14.57 10.42 13.35
C ARG A 86 14.53 11.95 13.42
N GLN A 87 13.41 12.57 13.05
CA GLN A 87 13.22 14.02 13.12
C GLN A 87 13.35 14.56 14.55
N HIS A 88 12.87 13.82 15.55
CA HIS A 88 13.04 14.20 16.95
C HIS A 88 14.52 14.26 17.33
N ILE A 89 15.29 13.22 17.01
CA ILE A 89 16.74 13.18 17.28
C ILE A 89 17.44 14.34 16.57
N GLU A 90 17.10 14.60 15.30
CA GLU A 90 17.70 15.67 14.50
C GLU A 90 17.41 17.07 15.08
N ASN A 91 16.19 17.30 15.58
CA ASN A 91 15.76 18.63 16.05
C ASN A 91 16.04 18.89 17.54
N TYR A 92 15.99 17.86 18.37
CA TYR A 92 15.98 17.99 19.83
C TYR A 92 17.04 17.14 20.53
N GLY A 93 17.79 16.32 19.80
CA GLY A 93 18.72 15.36 20.37
C GLY A 93 18.04 14.07 20.86
N TRP A 94 18.84 13.20 21.45
CA TRP A 94 18.37 11.93 22.01
C TRP A 94 17.63 12.20 23.33
N PRO A 95 16.44 11.61 23.59
CA PRO A 95 15.93 11.50 24.97
C PRO A 95 16.91 10.75 25.88
#